data_AF-A0A7U2MUP2-F1
#
_entry.id   AF-A0A7U2MUP2-F1
#
_cell.length_a   1.000
_cell.length_b   1.000
_cell.length_c   1.000
_cell.angle_alpha   90.00
_cell.angle_beta   90.00
_cell.angle_gamma   90.00
#
_symmetry.space_group_name_H-M   'P 1'
#
loop_
_entity.id
_entity.type
_entity.pdbx_description
1 polymer ?
#
loop_
_entity_poly.entity_id
_entity_poly.type
_entity_poly.pdbx_seq_one_letter_code
_entity_poly.pdbx_strand_id
1 'polypeptide(L)'
;MNPLLAERGNPPPRRKSCEACKTAKRRCDLAFPACSRCTTRNTPCIYPGRQPAIPQELIDEMVESIAQTVDTPLSFDAGVSCMTEFSIPELPDPPAVAHPFDVFDPQWDYIDINAPCLSSESHSGVLIPRPSNTMTAPVARPPMPLSAIIASRLQFAIDVLKDVPKMMVQENQTPWSHKQLYINGMPKYMQDAYTSCALHITLNPLNRPLITSLINTNIQTLLTSPVPTTPLETLSHTHALLLYQIMLFFSPDPNSNVSLIPHIESSALTLLSCIYFPDPTNTPTIFPPTPEAKQDFWTSWIFQESARRTVLFAFYLIQLYKSVQGYRNLVCDGRLGLVHSWYLSAHLWGAQDAAEFGAAWVEKDHFVVGELNFGRVLTEARAGDVDVFGRMLLVSYLGIEEARAWFLARGAIL
;
A
#
# COMPACT_ATOMS: atom_id res chain seq x y z
N MET A 1 49.09 -32.35 -28.81
CA MET A 1 48.02 -32.34 -29.83
C MET A 1 46.74 -32.84 -29.17
N ASN A 2 45.68 -32.02 -29.16
CA ASN A 2 44.26 -32.43 -28.95
C ASN A 2 43.85 -33.49 -29.99
N PRO A 3 42.68 -34.18 -29.92
CA PRO A 3 41.39 -33.79 -29.27
C PRO A 3 40.64 -34.95 -28.52
N LEU A 4 39.83 -34.65 -27.49
CA LEU A 4 38.37 -34.47 -27.49
C LEU A 4 37.55 -35.48 -28.33
N LEU A 5 36.92 -36.45 -27.65
CA LEU A 5 35.69 -37.11 -28.09
C LEU A 5 34.59 -36.80 -27.08
N ALA A 6 33.86 -35.71 -27.35
CA ALA A 6 32.59 -35.44 -26.72
C ALA A 6 31.55 -36.42 -27.26
N GLU A 7 30.95 -37.22 -26.37
CA GLU A 7 29.74 -37.98 -26.68
C GLU A 7 28.64 -37.02 -27.15
N ARG A 8 28.06 -37.32 -28.31
CA ARG A 8 26.92 -36.58 -28.87
C ARG A 8 25.69 -36.84 -27.99
N GLY A 9 25.34 -35.88 -27.16
CA GLY A 9 24.02 -35.85 -26.51
C GLY A 9 22.91 -35.88 -27.55
N ASN A 10 21.86 -36.66 -27.28
CA ASN A 10 20.68 -36.81 -28.14
C ASN A 10 20.12 -35.43 -28.57
N PRO A 11 19.76 -35.24 -29.86
CA PRO A 11 19.14 -34.00 -30.31
C PRO A 11 17.80 -33.77 -29.59
N PRO A 12 17.47 -32.52 -29.23
CA PRO A 12 16.24 -32.19 -28.53
C PRO A 12 15.02 -32.66 -29.34
N PRO A 13 13.94 -33.13 -28.68
CA PRO A 13 12.77 -33.65 -29.36
C PRO A 13 12.17 -32.60 -30.31
N ARG A 14 12.02 -32.95 -31.59
CA ARG A 14 11.39 -32.08 -32.61
C ARG A 14 10.03 -31.58 -32.12
N ARG A 15 9.85 -30.27 -32.06
CA ARG A 15 8.57 -29.63 -31.69
C ARG A 15 7.47 -30.07 -32.66
N LYS A 16 6.33 -30.51 -32.11
CA LYS A 16 5.12 -30.85 -32.86
C LYS A 16 4.26 -29.59 -33.07
N SER A 17 3.44 -29.57 -34.13
CA SER A 17 2.45 -28.51 -34.40
C SER A 17 1.59 -28.21 -33.17
N CYS A 18 1.18 -26.94 -32.98
CA CYS A 18 0.27 -26.57 -31.90
C CYS A 18 -1.10 -27.25 -32.05
N GLU A 19 -1.82 -27.46 -30.94
CA GLU A 19 -3.10 -28.19 -30.95
C GLU A 19 -4.15 -27.49 -31.82
N ALA A 20 -4.22 -26.15 -31.80
CA ALA A 20 -5.16 -25.41 -32.63
C ALA A 20 -4.91 -25.58 -34.14
N CYS A 21 -3.65 -25.74 -34.57
CA CYS A 21 -3.34 -26.01 -35.99
C CYS A 21 -3.50 -27.48 -36.35
N LYS A 22 -3.17 -28.38 -35.42
CA LYS A 22 -3.35 -29.83 -35.56
C LYS A 22 -4.83 -30.20 -35.70
N THR A 23 -5.70 -29.69 -34.83
CA THR A 23 -7.16 -29.90 -34.90
C THR A 23 -7.76 -29.30 -36.17
N ALA A 24 -7.28 -28.13 -36.59
CA ALA A 24 -7.71 -27.51 -37.85
C ALA A 24 -7.12 -28.17 -39.12
N LYS A 25 -6.25 -29.18 -38.99
CA LYS A 25 -5.49 -29.83 -40.07
C LYS A 25 -4.75 -28.81 -40.97
N ARG A 26 -4.17 -27.77 -40.37
CA ARG A 26 -3.40 -26.73 -41.06
C ARG A 26 -1.93 -26.77 -40.65
N ARG A 27 -1.06 -26.29 -41.54
CA ARG A 27 0.39 -26.20 -41.30
C ARG A 27 0.66 -25.20 -40.17
N CYS A 28 1.39 -25.64 -39.15
CA CYS A 28 1.90 -24.80 -38.06
C CYS A 28 3.35 -24.43 -38.40
N ASP A 29 3.71 -23.16 -38.23
CA ASP A 29 5.08 -22.67 -38.41
C ASP A 29 5.95 -22.85 -37.15
N LEU A 30 5.36 -23.35 -36.05
CA LEU A 30 6.02 -23.66 -34.77
C LEU A 30 6.61 -22.43 -34.03
N ALA A 31 6.19 -21.21 -34.39
CA ALA A 31 6.63 -19.99 -33.70
C ALA A 31 6.14 -19.94 -32.24
N PHE A 32 6.96 -19.38 -31.35
CA PHE A 32 6.69 -19.24 -29.92
C PHE A 32 6.70 -17.73 -29.57
N PRO A 33 5.79 -17.22 -28.71
CA PRO A 33 4.80 -17.93 -27.88
C PRO A 33 3.56 -18.44 -28.62
N ALA A 34 3.26 -17.95 -29.82
CA ALA A 34 2.15 -18.40 -30.66
C ALA A 34 2.52 -18.48 -32.15
N CYS A 35 1.92 -19.41 -32.90
CA CYS A 35 2.10 -19.49 -34.35
C CYS A 35 1.44 -18.31 -35.07
N SER A 36 1.92 -17.96 -36.28
CA SER A 36 1.35 -16.85 -37.07
C SER A 36 -0.17 -16.97 -37.23
N ARG A 37 -0.65 -18.17 -37.60
CA ARG A 37 -2.08 -18.43 -37.78
C ARG A 37 -2.90 -18.20 -36.52
N CYS A 38 -2.44 -18.64 -35.36
CA CYS A 38 -3.19 -18.47 -34.11
C CYS A 38 -3.17 -17.02 -33.64
N THR A 39 -2.07 -16.29 -33.89
CA THR A 39 -1.96 -14.85 -33.62
C THR A 39 -2.95 -14.06 -34.46
N THR A 40 -2.99 -14.29 -35.78
CA THR A 40 -3.93 -13.60 -36.68
C THR A 40 -5.39 -13.90 -36.36
N ARG A 41 -5.69 -15.11 -35.86
CA ARG A 41 -7.06 -15.52 -35.51
C ARG A 41 -7.43 -15.23 -34.07
N ASN A 42 -6.52 -14.66 -33.28
CA ASN A 42 -6.68 -14.45 -31.85
C ASN A 42 -7.20 -15.70 -31.11
N THR A 43 -6.67 -16.87 -31.45
CA THR A 43 -7.06 -18.15 -30.82
C THR A 43 -5.92 -18.70 -29.96
N PRO A 44 -6.21 -19.36 -28.82
CA PRO A 44 -5.16 -19.91 -27.93
C PRO A 44 -4.20 -20.86 -28.66
N CYS A 45 -2.90 -20.54 -28.64
CA CYS A 45 -1.87 -21.33 -29.31
C CYS A 45 -1.08 -22.17 -28.31
N ILE A 46 -1.50 -23.42 -28.13
CA ILE A 46 -0.89 -24.32 -27.13
C ILE A 46 -0.12 -25.43 -27.85
N TYR A 47 1.18 -25.54 -27.56
CA TYR A 47 2.03 -26.63 -28.05
C TYR A 47 2.02 -27.81 -27.06
N PRO A 48 1.76 -29.05 -27.51
CA PRO A 48 1.72 -30.20 -26.63
C PRO A 48 3.14 -30.63 -26.20
N GLY A 49 3.41 -30.61 -24.89
CA GLY A 49 4.68 -31.00 -24.27
C GLY A 49 5.14 -30.03 -23.19
N ARG A 50 6.06 -30.47 -22.31
CA ARG A 50 6.67 -29.60 -21.27
C ARG A 50 7.38 -28.44 -21.97
N GLN A 51 6.84 -27.23 -21.84
CA GLN A 51 7.45 -26.03 -22.41
C GLN A 51 8.80 -25.80 -21.69
N PRO A 52 9.94 -25.71 -22.42
CA PRO A 52 11.16 -25.25 -21.80
C PRO A 52 10.96 -23.80 -21.34
N ALA A 53 11.44 -23.49 -20.13
CA ALA A 53 11.38 -22.15 -19.56
C ALA A 53 12.01 -21.15 -20.55
N ILE A 54 11.33 -20.03 -20.75
CA ILE A 54 11.78 -18.95 -21.64
C ILE A 54 13.05 -18.35 -21.01
N PRO A 55 14.20 -18.28 -21.71
CA PRO A 55 15.34 -17.52 -21.23
C PRO A 55 14.98 -16.04 -21.15
N GLN A 56 15.24 -15.43 -19.99
CA GLN A 56 14.81 -14.08 -19.62
C GLN A 56 15.23 -12.99 -20.63
N GLU A 57 16.33 -13.21 -21.35
CA GLU A 57 16.90 -12.25 -22.32
C GLU A 57 15.99 -11.96 -23.54
N LEU A 58 15.13 -12.90 -23.94
CA LEU A 58 14.17 -12.70 -25.05
C LEU A 58 12.90 -11.95 -24.63
N ILE A 59 12.64 -11.87 -23.31
CA ILE A 59 11.55 -11.07 -22.75
C ILE A 59 11.95 -9.59 -22.80
N ASP A 60 13.23 -9.30 -22.58
CA ASP A 60 13.77 -7.94 -22.55
C ASP A 60 13.77 -7.28 -23.95
N GLU A 61 14.13 -8.01 -25.02
CA GLU A 61 14.08 -7.47 -26.40
C GLU A 61 12.65 -7.16 -26.90
N MET A 62 11.65 -7.96 -26.49
CA MET A 62 10.27 -7.79 -26.97
C MET A 62 9.59 -6.56 -26.36
N VAL A 63 9.94 -6.21 -25.11
CA VAL A 63 9.45 -5.03 -24.40
C VAL A 63 10.06 -3.75 -25.00
N GLU A 64 11.28 -3.81 -25.53
CA GLU A 64 11.96 -2.65 -26.13
C GLU A 64 11.37 -2.24 -27.50
N SER A 65 10.79 -3.18 -28.27
CA SER A 65 10.18 -2.88 -29.59
C SER A 65 8.80 -2.21 -29.53
N ILE A 66 8.08 -2.35 -28.41
CA ILE A 66 6.73 -1.76 -28.23
C ILE A 66 6.82 -0.23 -28.01
N ALA A 67 7.99 0.28 -27.64
CA ALA A 67 8.20 1.67 -27.28
C ALA A 67 8.35 2.66 -28.45
N GLN A 68 8.32 2.23 -29.73
CA GLN A 68 8.69 3.11 -30.86
C GLN A 68 7.57 3.53 -31.84
N THR A 69 6.30 3.19 -31.65
CA THR A 69 5.25 3.63 -32.60
C THR A 69 4.00 4.18 -31.92
N VAL A 70 4.04 5.46 -31.55
CA VAL A 70 2.84 6.29 -31.47
C VAL A 70 3.04 7.48 -32.40
N ASP A 71 2.33 7.49 -33.53
CA ASP A 71 2.06 8.69 -34.32
C ASP A 71 0.58 8.64 -34.77
N THR A 72 -0.26 9.44 -34.09
CA THR A 72 -1.31 10.39 -34.59
C THR A 72 -2.32 9.97 -35.70
N PRO A 73 -3.53 10.59 -35.81
CA PRO A 73 -4.69 10.65 -34.91
C PRO A 73 -5.98 10.02 -35.51
N LEU A 74 -6.99 9.79 -34.67
CA LEU A 74 -8.33 9.33 -35.04
C LEU A 74 -9.15 10.40 -35.78
N SER A 75 -9.83 10.00 -36.85
CA SER A 75 -11.01 10.68 -37.42
C SER A 75 -12.19 9.70 -37.46
N PHE A 76 -13.35 10.23 -37.09
CA PHE A 76 -14.66 9.61 -36.97
C PHE A 76 -15.05 8.79 -38.21
N ASP A 77 -15.70 7.64 -38.00
CA ASP A 77 -16.95 7.37 -38.72
C ASP A 77 -17.92 6.44 -37.97
N ALA A 78 -19.18 6.64 -38.29
CA ALA A 78 -20.37 6.21 -37.57
C ALA A 78 -20.84 4.77 -37.86
N GLY A 79 -21.72 4.29 -36.97
CA GLY A 79 -22.72 3.26 -37.26
C GLY A 79 -22.39 1.86 -36.79
N VAL A 80 -23.18 1.33 -35.86
CA VAL A 80 -24.24 0.34 -36.17
C VAL A 80 -24.96 -0.03 -34.87
N SER A 81 -26.28 0.11 -34.93
CA SER A 81 -27.31 -0.29 -33.97
C SER A 81 -27.43 -1.82 -33.85
N CYS A 82 -27.78 -2.33 -32.66
CA CYS A 82 -28.70 -3.46 -32.56
C CYS A 82 -29.39 -3.55 -31.19
N MET A 83 -30.72 -3.54 -31.20
CA MET A 83 -31.58 -4.11 -30.14
C MET A 83 -31.42 -5.66 -30.16
N THR A 84 -31.84 -6.51 -29.23
CA THR A 84 -33.05 -6.60 -28.39
C THR A 84 -32.86 -7.81 -27.43
N GLU A 85 -33.46 -7.71 -26.25
CA GLU A 85 -34.12 -8.76 -25.42
C GLU A 85 -33.39 -10.07 -25.03
N PHE A 86 -33.31 -10.35 -23.72
CA PHE A 86 -33.64 -11.66 -23.13
C PHE A 86 -33.95 -11.54 -21.61
N SER A 87 -35.04 -12.19 -21.17
CA SER A 87 -35.67 -12.10 -19.84
C SER A 87 -35.01 -12.92 -18.72
N ILE A 88 -35.18 -12.48 -17.48
CA ILE A 88 -34.72 -13.13 -16.22
C ILE A 88 -35.87 -13.99 -15.63
N PRO A 89 -35.62 -15.22 -15.11
CA PRO A 89 -36.61 -15.95 -14.31
C PRO A 89 -36.65 -15.49 -12.84
N GLU A 90 -37.86 -15.21 -12.32
CA GLU A 90 -38.15 -14.96 -10.91
C GLU A 90 -38.05 -16.25 -10.07
N LEU A 91 -37.43 -16.16 -8.89
CA LEU A 91 -37.42 -17.18 -7.84
C LEU A 91 -38.43 -16.80 -6.73
N PRO A 92 -39.06 -17.77 -6.05
CA PRO A 92 -40.16 -17.51 -5.13
C PRO A 92 -39.68 -17.06 -3.74
N ASP A 93 -40.43 -16.14 -3.13
CA ASP A 93 -40.20 -15.63 -1.78
C ASP A 93 -40.33 -16.71 -0.68
N PRO A 94 -39.45 -16.73 0.33
CA PRO A 94 -39.65 -17.54 1.53
C PRO A 94 -40.62 -16.86 2.53
N PRO A 95 -41.34 -17.65 3.35
CA PRO A 95 -42.45 -17.16 4.15
C PRO A 95 -42.00 -16.36 5.38
N ALA A 96 -42.77 -15.31 5.66
CA ALA A 96 -42.69 -14.51 6.87
C ALA A 96 -43.06 -15.34 8.11
N VAL A 97 -42.12 -15.42 9.06
CA VAL A 97 -42.43 -15.65 10.47
C VAL A 97 -41.82 -14.49 11.25
N ALA A 98 -42.71 -13.64 11.76
CA ALA A 98 -42.36 -12.61 12.72
C ALA A 98 -42.09 -13.27 14.08
N HIS A 99 -40.96 -12.93 14.72
CA HIS A 99 -40.92 -12.45 16.10
C HIS A 99 -39.59 -11.71 16.36
N PRO A 100 -39.61 -10.74 17.30
CA PRO A 100 -38.81 -9.52 17.26
C PRO A 100 -37.59 -9.59 18.20
N PHE A 101 -36.74 -8.56 18.12
CA PHE A 101 -35.47 -8.33 18.84
C PHE A 101 -34.23 -8.92 18.16
N ASP A 102 -33.63 -8.11 17.28
CA ASP A 102 -32.20 -7.75 17.27
C ASP A 102 -31.91 -6.94 16.00
N VAL A 103 -32.14 -5.63 16.10
CA VAL A 103 -31.67 -4.66 15.10
C VAL A 103 -30.47 -3.93 15.73
N PHE A 104 -29.33 -4.62 15.71
CA PHE A 104 -28.01 -3.99 15.71
C PHE A 104 -27.44 -4.22 14.32
N ASP A 105 -27.33 -3.15 13.54
CA ASP A 105 -26.69 -3.13 12.23
C ASP A 105 -25.17 -3.41 12.39
N PRO A 106 -24.63 -4.53 11.85
CA PRO A 106 -23.25 -4.94 12.08
C PRO A 106 -22.36 -4.50 10.90
N GLN A 107 -21.75 -3.32 10.99
CA GLN A 107 -20.64 -2.93 10.08
C GLN A 107 -19.27 -2.87 10.78
N TRP A 108 -19.21 -3.27 12.05
CA TRP A 108 -17.97 -3.37 12.83
C TRP A 108 -17.98 -4.68 13.62
N ASP A 109 -17.73 -5.80 12.95
CA ASP A 109 -17.34 -7.01 13.67
C ASP A 109 -16.06 -6.65 14.43
N TYR A 110 -16.13 -6.66 15.76
CA TYR A 110 -14.98 -6.39 16.62
C TYR A 110 -13.85 -7.34 16.25
N ILE A 111 -12.81 -6.83 15.61
CA ILE A 111 -11.60 -7.60 15.33
C ILE A 111 -10.90 -7.82 16.67
N ASP A 112 -10.87 -9.08 17.12
CA ASP A 112 -10.03 -9.48 18.25
C ASP A 112 -8.56 -9.29 17.83
N ILE A 113 -7.94 -8.30 18.45
CA ILE A 113 -6.55 -7.90 18.24
C ILE A 113 -5.57 -9.06 18.56
N ASN A 114 -6.02 -10.05 19.34
CA ASN A 114 -5.27 -11.23 19.73
C ASN A 114 -5.65 -12.49 18.95
N ALA A 115 -6.64 -12.44 18.05
CA ALA A 115 -7.02 -13.60 17.26
C ALA A 115 -5.89 -13.99 16.29
N PRO A 116 -5.63 -15.29 16.07
CA PRO A 116 -4.65 -15.73 15.09
C PRO A 116 -5.03 -15.27 13.67
N CYS A 117 -4.07 -14.72 12.93
CA CYS A 117 -4.23 -14.45 11.51
C CYS A 117 -4.46 -15.76 10.76
N LEU A 118 -5.69 -16.04 10.34
CA LEU A 118 -6.00 -17.20 9.50
C LEU A 118 -5.38 -16.99 8.12
N SER A 119 -4.60 -17.96 7.64
CA SER A 119 -4.27 -18.07 6.23
C SER A 119 -5.57 -18.37 5.47
N SER A 120 -6.14 -17.35 4.82
CA SER A 120 -7.40 -17.50 4.07
C SER A 120 -7.25 -18.57 2.99
N GLU A 121 -8.11 -19.58 3.04
CA GLU A 121 -8.47 -20.35 1.87
C GLU A 121 -9.09 -19.40 0.83
N SER A 122 -8.81 -19.68 -0.44
CA SER A 122 -9.15 -18.82 -1.57
C SER A 122 -10.67 -18.68 -1.77
N HIS A 123 -11.24 -17.59 -1.28
CA HIS A 123 -12.54 -17.14 -1.78
C HIS A 123 -12.35 -16.50 -3.16
N SER A 124 -12.84 -17.19 -4.19
CA SER A 124 -12.93 -16.67 -5.55
C SER A 124 -13.92 -15.50 -5.60
N GLY A 125 -13.45 -14.30 -5.29
CA GLY A 125 -14.14 -13.05 -5.60
C GLY A 125 -13.97 -12.71 -7.06
N VAL A 126 -15.07 -12.62 -7.80
CA VAL A 126 -15.09 -12.19 -9.20
C VAL A 126 -14.66 -10.72 -9.26
N LEU A 127 -13.51 -10.44 -9.88
CA LEU A 127 -13.05 -9.09 -10.20
C LEU A 127 -13.96 -8.50 -11.27
N ILE A 128 -14.88 -7.62 -10.90
CA ILE A 128 -15.62 -6.77 -11.85
C ILE A 128 -14.72 -5.59 -12.22
N PRO A 129 -14.29 -5.42 -13.48
CA PRO A 129 -13.56 -4.23 -13.89
C PRO A 129 -14.53 -3.04 -13.87
N ARG A 130 -14.39 -2.16 -12.88
CA ARG A 130 -15.10 -0.88 -12.88
C ARG A 130 -14.35 0.06 -13.84
N PRO A 131 -15.04 0.77 -14.75
CA PRO A 131 -14.37 1.68 -15.66
C PRO A 131 -13.67 2.79 -14.87
N SER A 132 -12.35 2.82 -14.97
CA SER A 132 -11.50 3.88 -14.42
C SER A 132 -11.80 5.18 -15.15
N ASN A 133 -12.43 6.14 -14.46
CA ASN A 133 -12.45 7.52 -14.93
C ASN A 133 -11.05 8.10 -14.76
N THR A 134 -10.20 7.93 -15.77
CA THR A 134 -8.89 8.57 -15.88
C THR A 134 -9.09 10.07 -16.06
N MET A 135 -8.99 10.84 -14.97
CA MET A 135 -8.65 12.25 -15.10
C MET A 135 -7.18 12.31 -15.55
N THR A 136 -6.96 12.65 -16.81
CA THR A 136 -5.65 12.96 -17.35
C THR A 136 -5.15 14.24 -16.71
N ALA A 137 -4.26 14.13 -15.73
CA ALA A 137 -3.45 15.27 -15.31
C ALA A 137 -2.61 15.72 -16.53
N PRO A 138 -2.55 17.03 -16.83
CA PRO A 138 -1.80 17.51 -17.98
C PRO A 138 -0.30 17.18 -17.80
N VAL A 139 0.19 16.25 -18.61
CA VAL A 139 1.61 15.98 -18.81
C VAL A 139 2.21 17.17 -19.54
N ALA A 140 2.60 18.22 -18.82
CA ALA A 140 3.18 19.43 -19.42
C ALA A 140 4.29 20.08 -18.58
N ARG A 141 4.88 19.38 -17.61
CA ARG A 141 6.10 19.86 -16.95
C ARG A 141 7.28 18.95 -17.32
N PRO A 142 8.43 19.52 -17.76
CA PRO A 142 9.65 18.72 -17.89
C PRO A 142 9.95 18.05 -16.54
N PRO A 143 10.56 16.84 -16.54
CA PRO A 143 10.88 16.14 -15.31
C PRO A 143 11.74 17.06 -14.42
N MET A 144 11.20 17.44 -13.27
CA MET A 144 11.94 18.25 -12.30
C MET A 144 13.16 17.46 -11.81
N PRO A 145 14.31 18.12 -11.55
CA PRO A 145 15.43 17.45 -10.93
C PRO A 145 15.02 16.92 -9.55
N LEU A 146 15.60 15.78 -9.13
CA LEU A 146 15.28 15.14 -7.85
C LEU A 146 15.41 16.10 -6.66
N SER A 147 16.43 16.98 -6.67
CA SER A 147 16.61 18.02 -5.66
C SER A 147 15.43 18.99 -5.56
N ALA A 148 14.82 19.35 -6.68
CA ALA A 148 13.64 20.20 -6.71
C ALA A 148 12.38 19.45 -6.23
N ILE A 149 12.24 18.16 -6.55
CA ILE A 149 11.15 17.31 -6.03
C ILE A 149 11.28 17.18 -4.51
N ILE A 150 12.48 16.88 -4.01
CA ILE A 150 12.75 16.79 -2.58
C ILE A 150 12.39 18.12 -1.92
N ALA A 151 12.95 19.23 -2.38
CA ALA A 151 12.73 20.55 -1.78
C ALA A 151 11.26 20.98 -1.79
N SER A 152 10.54 20.72 -2.89
CA SER A 152 9.17 21.21 -3.07
C SER A 152 8.09 20.27 -2.52
N ARG A 153 8.35 18.96 -2.38
CA ARG A 153 7.30 17.96 -2.09
C ARG A 153 7.62 17.09 -0.89
N LEU A 154 8.89 16.72 -0.69
CA LEU A 154 9.27 15.70 0.29
C LEU A 154 9.98 16.28 1.52
N GLN A 155 10.48 17.52 1.45
CA GLN A 155 11.31 18.10 2.51
C GLN A 155 10.58 18.13 3.86
N PHE A 156 9.31 18.54 3.87
CA PHE A 156 8.49 18.53 5.09
C PHE A 156 8.41 17.13 5.71
N ALA A 157 8.12 16.11 4.90
CA ALA A 157 8.06 14.74 5.38
C ALA A 157 9.43 14.26 5.86
N ILE A 158 10.50 14.52 5.13
CA ILE A 158 11.87 14.17 5.53
C ILE A 158 12.24 14.79 6.89
N ASP A 159 11.84 16.05 7.13
CA ASP A 159 12.10 16.71 8.41
C ASP A 159 11.29 16.07 9.54
N VAL A 160 10.02 15.71 9.31
CA VAL A 160 9.24 14.91 10.27
C VAL A 160 9.91 13.55 10.54
N LEU A 161 10.42 12.87 9.51
CA LEU A 161 11.05 11.55 9.65
C LEU A 161 12.32 11.58 10.49
N LYS A 162 13.11 12.65 10.44
CA LYS A 162 14.31 12.81 11.29
C LYS A 162 13.95 12.80 12.78
N ASP A 163 12.79 13.33 13.12
CA ASP A 163 12.32 13.43 14.50
C ASP A 163 11.57 12.18 14.97
N VAL A 164 11.22 11.23 14.08
CA VAL A 164 10.41 10.05 14.44
C VAL A 164 11.00 9.22 15.60
N PRO A 165 12.31 8.88 15.64
CA PRO A 165 12.87 8.17 16.78
C PRO A 165 12.68 8.93 18.10
N LYS A 166 12.77 10.27 18.06
CA LYS A 166 12.55 11.13 19.23
C LYS A 166 11.07 11.19 19.61
N MET A 167 10.15 11.36 18.65
CA MET A 167 8.70 11.32 18.90
C MET A 167 8.29 10.00 19.54
N MET A 168 8.80 8.87 19.04
CA MET A 168 8.47 7.56 19.59
C MET A 168 8.89 7.45 21.06
N VAL A 169 10.08 7.93 21.42
CA VAL A 169 10.62 7.81 22.79
C VAL A 169 10.02 8.84 23.75
N GLN A 170 9.74 10.06 23.29
CA GLN A 170 9.27 11.16 24.15
C GLN A 170 7.75 11.22 24.28
N GLU A 171 7.03 10.79 23.25
CA GLU A 171 5.58 10.96 23.13
C GLU A 171 4.83 9.62 22.94
N ASN A 172 5.55 8.49 22.86
CA ASN A 172 5.01 7.16 22.60
C ASN A 172 4.22 7.05 21.28
N GLN A 173 4.51 7.90 20.29
CA GLN A 173 3.77 7.96 19.04
C GLN A 173 4.64 8.25 17.83
N THR A 174 4.08 7.98 16.66
CA THR A 174 4.58 8.46 15.36
C THR A 174 3.37 9.00 14.58
N PRO A 175 3.56 9.63 13.40
CA PRO A 175 2.43 10.06 12.57
C PRO A 175 1.44 8.92 12.22
N TRP A 176 1.89 7.65 12.24
CA TRP A 176 1.08 6.48 11.93
C TRP A 176 0.79 5.56 13.13
N SER A 177 1.44 5.72 14.28
CA SER A 177 1.23 4.92 15.49
C SER A 177 0.69 5.79 16.61
N HIS A 178 -0.55 5.54 17.04
CA HIS A 178 -1.20 6.32 18.08
C HIS A 178 -0.56 6.11 19.46
N LYS A 179 -0.47 7.17 20.27
CA LYS A 179 0.14 7.16 21.62
C LYS A 179 -0.44 6.12 22.60
N GLN A 180 -1.72 5.79 22.44
CA GLN A 180 -2.43 4.83 23.29
C GLN A 180 -2.29 3.38 22.81
N LEU A 181 -1.73 3.13 21.62
CA LEU A 181 -1.74 1.80 21.00
C LEU A 181 -1.03 0.71 21.85
N TYR A 182 0.11 1.06 22.46
CA TYR A 182 0.95 0.10 23.18
C TYR A 182 0.94 0.27 24.70
N ILE A 183 0.06 1.12 25.25
CA ILE A 183 0.06 1.44 26.67
C ILE A 183 -0.23 0.21 27.56
N ASN A 184 -1.07 -0.71 27.07
CA ASN A 184 -1.48 -1.92 27.79
C ASN A 184 -0.59 -3.14 27.52
N GLY A 185 0.51 -2.96 26.79
CA GLY A 185 1.43 -4.05 26.47
C GLY A 185 2.06 -3.87 25.09
N MET A 186 3.35 -3.53 25.08
CA MET A 186 4.12 -3.40 23.83
C MET A 186 4.67 -4.78 23.41
N PRO A 187 4.39 -5.28 22.19
CA PRO A 187 4.97 -6.53 21.70
C PRO A 187 6.50 -6.47 21.59
N LYS A 188 7.15 -7.64 21.65
CA LYS A 188 8.62 -7.74 21.70
C LYS A 188 9.32 -7.03 20.54
N TYR A 189 8.79 -7.14 19.32
CA TYR A 189 9.32 -6.46 18.13
C TYR A 189 9.45 -4.95 18.34
N MET A 190 8.40 -4.35 18.93
CA MET A 190 8.34 -2.91 19.17
C MET A 190 9.17 -2.51 20.40
N GLN A 191 9.29 -3.34 21.44
CA GLN A 191 10.17 -3.06 22.60
C GLN A 191 11.63 -2.87 22.16
N ASP A 192 12.13 -3.75 21.30
CA ASP A 192 13.50 -3.69 20.80
C ASP A 192 13.71 -2.47 19.88
N ALA A 193 12.72 -2.17 19.03
CA ALA A 193 12.74 -0.97 18.18
C ALA A 193 12.66 0.33 18.99
N TYR A 194 11.83 0.38 20.03
CA TYR A 194 11.70 1.52 20.94
C TYR A 194 13.03 1.79 21.67
N THR A 195 13.65 0.74 22.21
CA THR A 195 14.96 0.83 22.86
C THR A 195 16.03 1.29 21.87
N SER A 196 15.97 0.81 20.62
CA SER A 196 16.87 1.24 19.55
C SER A 196 16.68 2.72 19.19
N CYS A 197 15.45 3.23 19.19
CA CYS A 197 15.17 4.67 19.03
C CYS A 197 15.80 5.48 20.17
N ALA A 198 15.68 5.02 21.41
CA ALA A 198 16.28 5.67 22.57
C ALA A 198 17.81 5.71 22.50
N LEU A 199 18.43 4.63 22.02
CA LEU A 199 19.87 4.63 21.75
C LEU A 199 20.22 5.59 20.61
N HIS A 200 19.47 5.56 19.51
CA HIS A 200 19.72 6.38 18.33
C HIS A 200 19.73 7.89 18.63
N ILE A 201 18.79 8.39 19.43
CA ILE A 201 18.74 9.82 19.78
C ILE A 201 19.93 10.29 20.63
N THR A 202 20.72 9.38 21.21
CA THR A 202 21.92 9.69 22.00
C THR A 202 23.22 9.60 21.20
N LEU A 203 23.14 9.36 19.89
CA LEU A 203 24.29 9.21 19.01
C LEU A 203 25.21 10.44 19.06
N ASN A 204 26.50 10.18 19.26
CA ASN A 204 27.58 11.14 19.16
C ASN A 204 28.79 10.49 18.46
N PRO A 205 29.84 11.23 18.11
CA PRO A 205 31.00 10.66 17.42
C PRO A 205 31.70 9.52 18.17
N LEU A 206 31.63 9.47 19.50
CA LEU A 206 32.32 8.47 20.32
C LEU A 206 31.55 7.15 20.42
N ASN A 207 30.23 7.20 20.69
CA ASN A 207 29.42 6.01 20.91
C ASN A 207 28.81 5.42 19.62
N ARG A 208 28.92 6.12 18.49
CA ARG A 208 28.30 5.74 17.22
C ARG A 208 28.61 4.32 16.76
N PRO A 209 29.87 3.84 16.69
CA PRO A 209 30.15 2.49 16.22
C PRO A 209 29.43 1.41 17.06
N LEU A 210 29.40 1.61 18.38
CA LEU A 210 28.74 0.70 19.31
C LEU A 210 27.21 0.72 19.12
N ILE A 211 26.59 1.90 19.09
CA ILE A 211 25.14 2.03 18.94
C ILE A 211 24.68 1.49 17.58
N THR A 212 25.39 1.80 16.49
CA THR A 212 25.09 1.25 15.17
C THR A 212 25.19 -0.27 15.16
N SER A 213 26.21 -0.84 15.82
CA SER A 213 26.33 -2.31 15.96
C SER A 213 25.15 -2.91 16.71
N LEU A 214 24.70 -2.30 17.82
CA LEU A 214 23.56 -2.77 18.61
C LEU A 214 22.26 -2.72 17.81
N ILE A 215 22.00 -1.62 17.10
CA ILE A 215 20.84 -1.48 16.23
C ILE A 215 20.85 -2.54 15.14
N ASN A 216 22.01 -2.77 14.50
CA ASN A 216 22.15 -3.81 13.49
C ASN A 216 21.90 -5.22 14.06
N THR A 217 22.36 -5.52 15.27
CA THR A 217 22.03 -6.78 15.95
C THR A 217 20.53 -6.93 16.14
N ASN A 218 19.84 -5.90 16.64
CA ASN A 218 18.39 -5.95 16.85
C ASN A 218 17.62 -6.10 15.53
N ILE A 219 18.11 -5.47 14.45
CA ILE A 219 17.56 -5.68 13.09
C ILE A 219 17.69 -7.15 12.69
N GLN A 220 18.87 -7.77 12.87
CA GLN A 220 19.04 -9.19 12.54
C GLN A 220 18.15 -10.09 13.39
N THR A 221 18.00 -9.78 14.68
CA THR A 221 17.05 -10.49 15.56
C THR A 221 15.62 -10.41 15.02
N LEU A 222 15.16 -9.22 14.61
CA LEU A 222 13.84 -9.04 14.00
C LEU A 222 13.69 -9.82 12.69
N LEU A 223 14.70 -9.82 11.81
CA LEU A 223 14.63 -10.54 10.53
C LEU A 223 14.61 -12.06 10.68
N THR A 224 15.15 -12.58 11.80
CA THR A 224 15.18 -14.02 12.12
C THR A 224 14.06 -14.45 13.06
N SER A 225 13.20 -13.52 13.49
CA SER A 225 12.13 -13.82 14.44
C SER A 225 11.02 -14.65 13.79
N PRO A 226 10.21 -15.38 14.59
CA PRO A 226 9.04 -16.07 14.05
C PRO A 226 8.08 -15.09 13.36
N VAL A 227 7.28 -15.63 12.42
CA VAL A 227 6.25 -14.85 11.72
C VAL A 227 5.22 -14.36 12.75
N PRO A 228 4.82 -13.08 12.71
CA PRO A 228 3.74 -12.55 13.55
C PRO A 228 2.46 -13.37 13.41
N THR A 229 1.83 -13.70 14.53
CA THR A 229 0.64 -14.56 14.57
C THR A 229 -0.65 -13.80 14.83
N THR A 230 -0.58 -12.65 15.50
CA THR A 230 -1.74 -11.81 15.80
C THR A 230 -1.72 -10.51 14.98
N PRO A 231 -2.88 -9.83 14.81
CA PRO A 231 -2.96 -8.51 14.23
C PRO A 231 -2.05 -7.48 14.91
N LEU A 232 -1.99 -7.48 16.26
CA LEU A 232 -1.11 -6.57 17.00
C LEU A 232 0.37 -6.87 16.77
N GLU A 233 0.74 -8.16 16.76
CA GLU A 233 2.11 -8.56 16.45
C GLU A 233 2.48 -8.12 15.03
N THR A 234 1.59 -8.31 14.05
CA THR A 234 1.81 -7.93 12.64
C THR A 234 1.98 -6.42 12.50
N LEU A 235 1.14 -5.63 13.18
CA LEU A 235 1.25 -4.18 13.23
C LEU A 235 2.57 -3.75 13.88
N SER A 236 2.92 -4.32 15.05
CA SER A 236 4.14 -4.00 15.78
C SER A 236 5.43 -4.40 15.04
N HIS A 237 5.40 -5.51 14.31
CA HIS A 237 6.48 -5.95 13.45
C HIS A 237 6.68 -4.95 12.30
N THR A 238 5.59 -4.51 11.67
CA THR A 238 5.62 -3.48 10.62
C THR A 238 6.16 -2.15 11.16
N HIS A 239 5.71 -1.71 12.34
CA HIS A 239 6.25 -0.51 13.00
C HIS A 239 7.76 -0.61 13.28
N ALA A 240 8.22 -1.75 13.80
CA ALA A 240 9.64 -1.97 14.08
C ALA A 240 10.48 -1.85 12.80
N LEU A 241 10.06 -2.49 11.70
CA LEU A 241 10.72 -2.39 10.39
C LEU A 241 10.79 -0.94 9.89
N LEU A 242 9.70 -0.18 10.01
CA LEU A 242 9.65 1.23 9.61
C LEU A 242 10.62 2.09 10.42
N LEU A 243 10.64 1.92 11.75
CA LEU A 243 11.55 2.65 12.63
C LEU A 243 13.02 2.35 12.31
N TYR A 244 13.36 1.06 12.13
CA TYR A 244 14.70 0.68 11.73
C TYR A 244 15.09 1.24 10.36
N GLN A 245 14.18 1.19 9.38
CA GLN A 245 14.45 1.76 8.06
C GLN A 245 14.66 3.27 8.11
N ILE A 246 13.95 4.01 8.96
CA ILE A 246 14.15 5.45 9.17
C ILE A 246 15.51 5.72 9.82
N MET A 247 15.87 4.97 10.87
CA MET A 247 17.19 5.09 11.51
C MET A 247 18.33 4.79 10.53
N LEU A 248 18.17 3.77 9.67
CA LEU A 248 19.12 3.43 8.62
C LEU A 248 19.19 4.51 7.54
N PHE A 249 18.05 5.08 7.15
CA PHE A 249 17.95 6.11 6.12
C PHE A 249 18.72 7.38 6.48
N PHE A 250 18.69 7.78 7.76
CA PHE A 250 19.48 8.89 8.28
C PHE A 250 20.80 8.46 8.91
N SER A 251 21.19 7.19 8.76
CA SER A 251 22.45 6.70 9.30
C SER A 251 23.61 7.44 8.63
N PRO A 252 24.58 7.93 9.41
CA PRO A 252 25.74 8.62 8.88
C PRO A 252 26.81 7.66 8.33
N ASP A 253 26.59 6.34 8.37
CA ASP A 253 27.49 5.35 7.79
C ASP A 253 27.16 5.14 6.30
N PRO A 254 28.01 5.63 5.37
CA PRO A 254 27.78 5.51 3.94
C PRO A 254 27.92 4.07 3.42
N ASN A 255 28.42 3.13 4.22
CA ASN A 255 28.65 1.74 3.80
C ASN A 255 27.53 0.78 4.24
N SER A 256 26.52 1.28 4.97
CA SER A 256 25.37 0.45 5.36
C SER A 256 24.45 0.23 4.16
N ASN A 257 24.66 -0.89 3.45
CA ASN A 257 23.82 -1.31 2.32
C ASN A 257 22.54 -2.06 2.75
N VAL A 258 22.22 -2.09 4.04
CA VAL A 258 21.05 -2.81 4.54
C VAL A 258 19.80 -2.01 4.21
N SER A 259 18.93 -2.59 3.39
CA SER A 259 17.60 -2.07 3.08
C SER A 259 16.54 -3.03 3.60
N LEU A 260 15.64 -2.51 4.41
CA LEU A 260 14.49 -3.24 4.95
C LEU A 260 13.25 -3.09 4.07
N ILE A 261 13.36 -2.39 2.94
CA ILE A 261 12.25 -2.11 2.01
C ILE A 261 11.46 -3.37 1.61
N PRO A 262 12.07 -4.50 1.18
CA PRO A 262 11.32 -5.70 0.84
C PRO A 262 10.57 -6.32 2.03
N HIS A 263 11.15 -6.22 3.24
CA HIS A 263 10.54 -6.73 4.46
C HIS A 263 9.37 -5.84 4.90
N ILE A 264 9.49 -4.52 4.75
CA ILE A 264 8.41 -3.57 4.97
C ILE A 264 7.24 -3.86 4.03
N GLU A 265 7.52 -4.04 2.74
CA GLU A 265 6.50 -4.35 1.74
C GLU A 265 5.74 -5.64 2.09
N SER A 266 6.47 -6.73 2.38
CA SER A 266 5.89 -8.01 2.79
C SER A 266 5.05 -7.92 4.07
N SER A 267 5.56 -7.21 5.09
CA SER A 267 4.87 -7.03 6.36
C SER A 267 3.61 -6.17 6.22
N ALA A 268 3.68 -5.10 5.41
CA ALA A 268 2.55 -4.22 5.13
C ALA A 268 1.45 -4.94 4.33
N LEU A 269 1.83 -5.80 3.37
CA LEU A 269 0.87 -6.65 2.64
C LEU A 269 0.18 -7.66 3.56
N THR A 270 0.90 -8.25 4.51
CA THR A 270 0.27 -9.11 5.53
C THR A 270 -0.70 -8.31 6.41
N LEU A 271 -0.31 -7.10 6.82
CA LEU A 271 -1.13 -6.23 7.68
C LEU A 271 -2.45 -5.81 7.02
N LEU A 272 -2.52 -5.71 5.68
CA LEU A 272 -3.77 -5.42 4.96
C LEU A 272 -4.91 -6.38 5.31
N SER A 273 -4.59 -7.65 5.60
CA SER A 273 -5.60 -8.66 5.98
C SER A 273 -6.27 -8.38 7.33
N CYS A 274 -5.70 -7.49 8.15
CA CYS A 274 -6.20 -7.12 9.47
C CYS A 274 -6.97 -5.79 9.48
N ILE A 275 -7.14 -5.16 8.31
CA ILE A 275 -7.63 -3.78 8.19
C ILE A 275 -9.03 -3.74 7.58
N TYR A 276 -9.91 -2.99 8.23
CA TYR A 276 -11.14 -2.50 7.63
C TYR A 276 -10.91 -1.12 7.00
N PHE A 277 -11.40 -0.92 5.77
CA PHE A 277 -11.32 0.37 5.06
C PHE A 277 -12.70 1.04 5.02
N PRO A 278 -12.89 2.21 5.67
CA PRO A 278 -14.15 2.93 5.63
C PRO A 278 -14.49 3.42 4.21
N ASP A 279 -15.76 3.36 3.83
CA ASP A 279 -16.24 3.91 2.56
C ASP A 279 -16.23 5.46 2.62
N PRO A 280 -15.51 6.16 1.74
CA PRO A 280 -15.51 7.63 1.70
C PRO A 280 -16.89 8.27 1.44
N THR A 281 -17.84 7.50 0.92
CA THR A 281 -19.21 7.95 0.64
C THR A 281 -20.17 7.76 1.81
N ASN A 282 -19.78 6.96 2.81
CA ASN A 282 -20.58 6.69 3.99
C ASN A 282 -19.94 7.33 5.23
N THR A 283 -20.73 8.07 6.00
CA THR A 283 -20.27 8.65 7.27
C THR A 283 -20.88 7.82 8.40
N PRO A 284 -20.09 6.99 9.11
CA PRO A 284 -20.63 6.23 10.23
C PRO A 284 -21.04 7.20 11.34
N THR A 285 -22.35 7.25 11.64
CA THR A 285 -22.95 8.22 12.57
C THR A 285 -23.19 7.66 13.96
N ILE A 286 -23.06 6.35 14.16
CA ILE A 286 -23.46 5.69 15.40
C ILE A 286 -22.25 5.52 16.31
N PHE A 287 -22.21 6.30 17.39
CA PHE A 287 -21.29 6.10 18.51
C PHE A 287 -21.98 5.28 19.61
N PRO A 288 -21.32 4.26 20.22
CA PRO A 288 -21.97 3.42 21.22
C PRO A 288 -22.49 4.21 22.43
N PRO A 289 -23.62 3.80 23.05
CA PRO A 289 -24.23 4.55 24.14
C PRO A 289 -23.57 4.29 25.51
N THR A 290 -23.08 3.06 25.76
CA THR A 290 -22.55 2.67 27.08
C THR A 290 -21.06 2.99 27.24
N PRO A 291 -20.57 3.33 28.44
CA PRO A 291 -19.15 3.64 28.67
C PRO A 291 -18.19 2.53 28.24
N GLU A 292 -18.53 1.27 28.52
CA GLU A 292 -17.70 0.10 28.18
C GLU A 292 -17.60 -0.06 26.65
N ALA A 293 -18.72 0.00 25.94
CA ALA A 293 -18.73 -0.10 24.48
C ALA A 293 -18.02 1.08 23.81
N LYS A 294 -18.05 2.28 24.42
CA LYS A 294 -17.27 3.44 23.92
C LYS A 294 -15.77 3.20 24.05
N GLN A 295 -15.32 2.62 25.17
CA GLN A 295 -13.93 2.28 25.39
C GLN A 295 -13.45 1.19 24.42
N ASP A 296 -14.26 0.15 24.21
CA ASP A 296 -13.94 -0.93 23.28
C ASP A 296 -13.90 -0.41 21.83
N PHE A 297 -14.88 0.41 21.44
CA PHE A 297 -14.91 1.05 20.13
C PHE A 297 -13.68 1.92 19.89
N TRP A 298 -13.32 2.76 20.86
CA TRP A 298 -12.15 3.63 20.73
C TRP A 298 -10.84 2.83 20.67
N THR A 299 -10.72 1.77 21.47
CA THR A 299 -9.55 0.86 21.45
C THR A 299 -9.43 0.18 20.09
N SER A 300 -10.54 -0.33 19.55
CA SER A 300 -10.59 -0.92 18.20
C SER A 300 -10.25 0.11 17.12
N TRP A 301 -10.78 1.33 17.23
CA TRP A 301 -10.50 2.42 16.31
C TRP A 301 -9.03 2.81 16.31
N ILE A 302 -8.39 2.91 17.48
CA ILE A 302 -6.95 3.21 17.61
C ILE A 302 -6.11 2.17 16.86
N PHE A 303 -6.41 0.89 17.06
CA PHE A 303 -5.71 -0.19 16.37
C PHE A 303 -5.91 -0.08 14.85
N GLN A 304 -7.17 -0.01 14.42
CA GLN A 304 -7.53 0.02 13.00
C GLN A 304 -6.96 1.24 12.28
N GLU A 305 -7.03 2.43 12.90
CA GLU A 305 -6.51 3.66 12.31
C GLU A 305 -4.99 3.67 12.27
N SER A 306 -4.32 3.17 13.33
CA SER A 306 -2.87 3.00 13.31
C SER A 306 -2.45 2.03 12.20
N ALA A 307 -3.18 0.92 12.00
CA ALA A 307 -2.90 -0.04 10.94
C ALA A 307 -3.09 0.56 9.54
N ARG A 308 -4.19 1.28 9.28
CA ARG A 308 -4.43 2.01 8.02
C ARG A 308 -3.31 3.00 7.71
N ARG A 309 -2.99 3.87 8.68
CA ARG A 309 -1.90 4.86 8.53
C ARG A 309 -0.55 4.20 8.34
N THR A 310 -0.31 3.05 8.97
CA THR A 310 0.94 2.30 8.85
C THR A 310 1.13 1.70 7.47
N VAL A 311 0.10 1.07 6.90
CA VAL A 311 0.18 0.58 5.52
C VAL A 311 0.39 1.75 4.58
N LEU A 312 -0.39 2.82 4.71
CA LEU A 312 -0.21 4.02 3.89
C LEU A 312 1.22 4.57 3.97
N PHE A 313 1.74 4.69 5.18
CA PHE A 313 3.07 5.20 5.43
C PHE A 313 4.16 4.24 4.92
N ALA A 314 3.97 2.93 5.01
CA ALA A 314 4.91 1.95 4.51
C ALA A 314 5.13 2.11 3.01
N PHE A 315 4.05 2.16 2.23
CA PHE A 315 4.16 2.37 0.79
C PHE A 315 4.67 3.77 0.45
N TYR A 316 4.26 4.80 1.21
CA TYR A 316 4.83 6.14 1.08
C TYR A 316 6.35 6.15 1.29
N LEU A 317 6.86 5.51 2.34
CA LEU A 317 8.29 5.43 2.66
C LEU A 317 9.05 4.65 1.58
N ILE A 318 8.47 3.58 1.03
CA ILE A 318 9.05 2.82 -0.09
C ILE A 318 9.22 3.73 -1.31
N GLN A 319 8.21 4.51 -1.67
CA GLN A 319 8.29 5.44 -2.80
C GLN A 319 9.27 6.58 -2.54
N LEU A 320 9.31 7.12 -1.32
CA LEU A 320 10.27 8.13 -0.90
C LEU A 320 11.70 7.59 -1.02
N TYR A 321 11.96 6.40 -0.50
CA TYR A 321 13.26 5.73 -0.56
C TYR A 321 13.72 5.52 -2.01
N LYS A 322 12.85 4.95 -2.86
CA LYS A 322 13.16 4.74 -4.29
C LYS A 322 13.46 6.06 -5.00
N SER A 323 12.70 7.11 -4.69
CA SER A 323 12.91 8.45 -5.27
C SER A 323 14.27 9.02 -4.88
N VAL A 324 14.64 8.95 -3.59
CA VAL A 324 15.92 9.47 -3.10
C VAL A 324 17.11 8.70 -3.65
N GLN A 325 16.97 7.38 -3.85
CA GLN A 325 18.02 6.55 -4.47
C GLN A 325 18.12 6.73 -6.00
N GLY A 326 17.31 7.60 -6.60
CA GLY A 326 17.39 7.93 -8.02
C GLY A 326 16.89 6.82 -8.94
N TYR A 327 16.01 5.93 -8.45
CA TYR A 327 15.35 4.94 -9.30
C TYR A 327 14.60 5.67 -10.43
N ARG A 328 14.93 5.33 -11.67
CA ARG A 328 14.28 5.86 -12.87
C ARG A 328 13.02 5.04 -13.16
N ASN A 329 12.02 5.66 -13.78
CA ASN A 329 10.75 5.01 -14.20
C ASN A 329 9.81 4.61 -13.05
N LEU A 330 9.71 5.42 -12.00
CA LEU A 330 8.65 5.25 -11.00
C LEU A 330 7.30 5.59 -11.66
N VAL A 331 6.49 4.56 -11.90
CA VAL A 331 5.09 4.71 -12.31
C VAL A 331 4.25 4.76 -11.04
N CYS A 332 3.60 5.89 -10.80
CA CYS A 332 2.65 6.06 -9.71
C CYS A 332 1.25 6.11 -10.30
N ASP A 333 0.38 5.20 -9.87
CA ASP A 333 -1.04 5.20 -10.18
C ASP A 333 -1.82 6.29 -9.42
N GLY A 334 -1.13 7.09 -8.61
CA GLY A 334 -1.73 8.08 -7.71
C GLY A 334 -2.33 7.47 -6.44
N ARG A 335 -2.23 6.14 -6.25
CA ARG A 335 -2.85 5.40 -5.14
C ARG A 335 -1.84 4.60 -4.31
N LEU A 336 -0.54 4.82 -4.55
CA LEU A 336 0.56 4.03 -3.96
C LEU A 336 0.48 2.53 -4.30
N GLY A 337 -0.26 2.16 -5.36
CA GLY A 337 -0.51 0.75 -5.71
C GLY A 337 -1.53 0.04 -4.82
N LEU A 338 -2.33 0.77 -4.03
CA LEU A 338 -3.27 0.18 -3.08
C LEU A 338 -4.64 0.87 -3.08
N VAL A 339 -5.71 0.08 -2.96
CA VAL A 339 -7.01 0.61 -2.52
C VAL A 339 -6.94 0.82 -1.01
N HIS A 340 -7.21 2.04 -0.57
CA HIS A 340 -7.09 2.43 0.82
C HIS A 340 -8.00 3.61 1.13
N SER A 341 -8.37 3.73 2.41
CA SER A 341 -8.98 4.91 2.99
C SER A 341 -8.53 5.06 4.44
N TRP A 342 -8.60 6.26 5.02
CA TRP A 342 -8.27 6.52 6.42
C TRP A 342 -8.98 7.78 6.93
N TYR A 343 -9.02 7.95 8.26
CA TYR A 343 -9.64 9.11 8.89
C TYR A 343 -8.61 10.24 9.05
N LEU A 344 -8.77 11.29 8.26
CA LEU A 344 -8.05 12.55 8.42
C LEU A 344 -8.83 13.41 9.42
N SER A 345 -8.46 13.28 10.69
CA SER A 345 -8.99 14.12 11.78
C SER A 345 -7.98 14.21 12.93
N ALA A 346 -7.41 15.39 13.13
CA ALA A 346 -6.54 15.69 14.26
C ALA A 346 -7.26 15.59 15.60
N HIS A 347 -8.58 15.81 15.62
CA HIS A 347 -9.40 15.69 16.82
C HIS A 347 -9.57 14.24 17.26
N LEU A 348 -9.90 13.34 16.32
CA LEU A 348 -10.02 11.91 16.62
C LEU A 348 -8.66 11.30 16.97
N TRP A 349 -7.61 11.60 16.18
CA TRP A 349 -6.26 11.11 16.43
C TRP A 349 -5.61 11.70 17.69
N GLY A 350 -6.05 12.89 18.11
CA GLY A 350 -5.51 13.59 19.27
C GLY A 350 -6.13 13.20 20.60
N ALA A 351 -7.30 12.55 20.60
CA ALA A 351 -8.08 12.23 21.80
C ALA A 351 -7.27 11.44 22.84
N GLN A 352 -7.42 11.82 24.12
CA GLN A 352 -6.69 11.22 25.23
C GLN A 352 -7.45 10.09 25.92
N ASP A 353 -8.77 10.10 25.82
CA ASP A 353 -9.67 9.09 26.36
C ASP A 353 -10.90 8.88 25.46
N ALA A 354 -11.70 7.86 25.79
CA ALA A 354 -12.92 7.55 25.03
C ALA A 354 -14.00 8.64 25.10
N ALA A 355 -13.96 9.51 26.13
CA ALA A 355 -14.91 10.60 26.27
C ALA A 355 -14.57 11.76 25.33
N GLU A 356 -13.30 12.18 25.28
CA GLU A 356 -12.80 13.16 24.31
C GLU A 356 -13.00 12.65 22.88
N PHE A 357 -12.69 11.38 22.62
CA PHE A 357 -12.92 10.76 21.33
C PHE A 357 -14.40 10.79 20.95
N GLY A 358 -15.29 10.42 21.88
CA GLY A 358 -16.73 10.47 21.65
C GLY A 358 -17.28 11.88 21.38
N ALA A 359 -16.79 12.89 22.11
CA ALA A 359 -17.13 14.28 21.85
C ALA A 359 -16.66 14.73 20.45
N ALA A 360 -15.42 14.40 20.09
CA ALA A 360 -14.88 14.69 18.76
C ALA A 360 -15.64 13.97 17.65
N TRP A 361 -16.05 12.72 17.87
CA TRP A 361 -16.84 11.93 16.92
C TRP A 361 -18.19 12.56 16.60
N VAL A 362 -18.83 13.19 17.59
CA VAL A 362 -20.15 13.82 17.41
C VAL A 362 -20.04 15.25 16.89
N GLU A 363 -19.04 16.01 17.36
CA GLU A 363 -18.98 17.47 17.14
C GLU A 363 -18.11 17.90 15.96
N LYS A 364 -17.20 17.04 15.50
CA LYS A 364 -16.22 17.38 14.46
C LYS A 364 -16.50 16.60 13.20
N ASP A 365 -16.10 17.15 12.06
CA ASP A 365 -16.14 16.42 10.81
C ASP A 365 -14.96 15.40 10.77
N HIS A 366 -15.23 14.22 10.25
CA HIS A 366 -14.27 13.11 10.20
C HIS A 366 -14.04 12.70 8.74
N PHE A 367 -13.14 13.44 8.08
CA PHE A 367 -12.84 13.28 6.66
C PHE A 367 -12.26 11.89 6.37
N VAL A 368 -13.00 11.08 5.62
CA VAL A 368 -12.50 9.80 5.10
C VAL A 368 -11.80 10.08 3.76
N VAL A 369 -10.47 9.98 3.75
CA VAL A 369 -9.66 10.18 2.55
C VAL A 369 -9.40 8.83 1.91
N GLY A 370 -10.06 8.55 0.80
CA GLY A 370 -9.85 7.35 -0.01
C GLY A 370 -8.93 7.62 -1.20
N GLU A 371 -8.02 6.69 -1.50
CA GLU A 371 -7.15 6.72 -2.68
C GLU A 371 -6.40 8.05 -2.87
N LEU A 372 -5.92 8.64 -1.76
CA LEU A 372 -5.30 9.97 -1.71
C LEU A 372 -6.12 11.11 -2.33
N ASN A 373 -7.45 10.97 -2.40
CA ASN A 373 -8.34 12.02 -2.88
C ASN A 373 -8.62 13.04 -1.77
N PHE A 374 -7.90 14.16 -1.82
CA PHE A 374 -8.05 15.26 -0.87
C PHE A 374 -9.17 16.26 -1.24
N GLY A 375 -10.01 15.99 -2.24
CA GLY A 375 -10.99 16.96 -2.76
C GLY A 375 -11.83 17.65 -1.68
N ARG A 376 -12.52 16.85 -0.84
CA ARG A 376 -13.32 17.37 0.29
C ARG A 376 -12.47 18.07 1.35
N VAL A 377 -11.28 17.54 1.64
CA VAL A 377 -10.36 18.16 2.62
C VAL A 377 -9.96 19.56 2.15
N LEU A 378 -9.63 19.71 0.86
CA LEU A 378 -9.19 20.98 0.29
C LEU A 378 -10.29 22.04 0.25
N THR A 379 -11.55 21.64 0.19
CA THR A 379 -12.71 22.55 0.18
C THR A 379 -13.24 22.85 1.58
N GLU A 380 -13.46 21.83 2.40
CA GLU A 380 -14.27 21.90 3.62
C GLU A 380 -13.44 21.95 4.90
N ALA A 381 -12.26 21.31 4.93
CA ALA A 381 -11.50 21.17 6.17
C ALA A 381 -10.92 22.50 6.66
N ARG A 382 -10.84 22.66 7.97
CA ARG A 382 -10.06 23.70 8.65
C ARG A 382 -8.63 23.23 8.79
N ALA A 383 -7.71 24.17 8.96
CA ALA A 383 -6.31 23.83 9.19
C ALA A 383 -6.08 22.98 10.46
N GLY A 384 -6.92 23.17 11.48
CA GLY A 384 -6.88 22.42 12.74
C GLY A 384 -7.35 20.97 12.61
N ASP A 385 -8.05 20.60 11.53
CA ASP A 385 -8.52 19.24 11.30
C ASP A 385 -7.39 18.34 10.77
N VAL A 386 -6.32 18.92 10.23
CA VAL A 386 -5.22 18.21 9.58
C VAL A 386 -4.05 17.98 10.55
N ASP A 387 -3.87 16.72 10.95
CA ASP A 387 -2.73 16.28 11.77
C ASP A 387 -1.41 16.21 10.98
N VAL A 388 -0.32 15.84 11.66
CA VAL A 388 1.03 15.76 11.06
C VAL A 388 1.06 14.77 9.89
N PHE A 389 0.36 13.63 10.00
CA PHE A 389 0.33 12.63 8.93
C PHE A 389 -0.40 13.17 7.69
N GLY A 390 -1.53 13.83 7.88
CA GLY A 390 -2.26 14.52 6.82
C GLY A 390 -1.42 15.62 6.17
N ARG A 391 -0.66 16.40 6.96
CA ARG A 391 0.27 17.43 6.44
C ARG A 391 1.36 16.81 5.58
N MET A 392 1.97 15.70 6.00
CA MET A 392 2.99 15.00 5.19
C MET A 392 2.44 14.62 3.81
N LEU A 393 1.25 14.02 3.77
CA LEU A 393 0.62 13.60 2.52
C LEU A 393 0.15 14.79 1.66
N LEU A 394 -0.45 15.82 2.27
CA LEU A 394 -0.89 17.03 1.56
C LEU A 394 0.27 17.81 0.95
N VAL A 395 1.39 17.97 1.66
CA VAL A 395 2.58 18.64 1.11
C VAL A 395 3.18 17.82 -0.04
N SER A 396 3.21 16.50 0.10
CA SER A 396 3.64 15.61 -0.98
C SER A 396 2.72 15.73 -2.21
N TYR A 397 1.40 15.86 -1.99
CA TYR A 397 0.37 15.92 -3.04
C TYR A 397 0.27 17.30 -3.72
N LEU A 398 0.29 18.40 -2.97
CA LEU A 398 0.12 19.76 -3.48
C LEU A 398 1.42 20.46 -3.84
N GLY A 399 2.50 20.17 -3.10
CA GLY A 399 3.69 21.00 -3.05
C GLY A 399 3.68 21.90 -1.82
N ILE A 400 4.87 22.25 -1.33
CA ILE A 400 5.06 23.01 -0.10
C ILE A 400 4.46 24.42 -0.18
N GLU A 401 4.56 25.08 -1.33
CA GLU A 401 4.06 26.45 -1.49
C GLU A 401 2.52 26.48 -1.53
N GLU A 402 1.91 25.59 -2.31
CA GLU A 402 0.46 25.44 -2.39
C GLU A 402 -0.13 24.98 -1.05
N ALA A 403 0.53 24.05 -0.35
CA ALA A 403 0.12 23.64 0.98
C ALA A 403 0.21 24.80 1.98
N ARG A 404 1.31 25.56 2.01
CA ARG A 404 1.45 26.75 2.86
C ARG A 404 0.36 27.77 2.60
N ALA A 405 0.07 28.06 1.33
CA ALA A 405 -1.01 28.97 0.96
C ALA A 405 -2.37 28.47 1.44
N TRP A 406 -2.63 27.16 1.33
CA TRP A 406 -3.87 26.54 1.80
C TRP A 406 -4.04 26.64 3.33
N PHE A 407 -2.98 26.40 4.11
CA PHE A 407 -2.97 26.54 5.57
C PHE A 407 -3.12 28.00 6.00
N LEU A 408 -2.41 28.92 5.33
CA LEU A 408 -2.46 30.36 5.62
C LEU A 408 -3.86 30.94 5.37
N ALA A 409 -4.50 30.56 4.26
CA ALA A 409 -5.88 30.95 3.96
C ALA A 409 -6.88 30.49 5.02
N ARG A 410 -6.51 29.51 5.86
CA ARG A 410 -7.30 28.96 6.96
C ARG A 410 -6.77 29.36 8.34
N GLY A 411 -5.92 30.39 8.40
CA GLY A 411 -5.46 30.99 9.66
C GLY A 411 -4.41 30.16 10.42
N ALA A 412 -3.71 29.23 9.75
CA ALA A 412 -2.67 28.44 10.38
C ALA A 412 -1.35 28.50 9.61
N ILE A 413 -0.27 28.15 10.30
CA ILE A 413 1.05 27.97 9.71
C ILE A 413 1.26 26.47 9.52
N LEU A 414 1.88 26.11 8.38
CA LEU A 414 2.21 24.74 8.06
C LEU A 414 3.31 24.20 8.98
#